data_AF-A0A1D2AJ32-F1
#
_entry.id   AF-A0A1D2AJ32-F1
#
_cell.length_a   1.000
_cell.length_b   1.000
_cell.length_c   1.000
_cell.angle_alpha   90.00
_cell.angle_beta   90.00
_cell.angle_gamma   90.00
#
_symmetry.space_group_name_H-M   'P 1'
#
loop_
_entity.id
_entity.type
_entity.pdbx_description
1 polymer ?
#
loop_
_entity_poly.entity_id
_entity_poly.type
_entity_poly.pdbx_seq_one_letter_code
_entity_poly.pdbx_strand_id
1 'polypeptide(L)'
;MYFKKAILESETEWAHNKKLVDLSQKGLRNSVPKGLPYLSVDFGLQSGFAHVIEDEKEFPRYFGKEIVGGMLDLEPRLWKKMQHQKFDDQRKKGSPIRRVVETVRLDGARQIRA
;
A
#
# COMPACT_ATOMS: atom_id res chain seq x y z
N MET A 1 9.68 9.52 -2.38
CA MET A 1 9.44 10.69 -3.26
C MET A 1 8.08 10.62 -3.96
N TYR A 2 7.73 9.51 -4.62
CA TYR A 2 6.48 9.39 -5.38
C TYR A 2 5.18 9.48 -4.58
N PHE A 3 5.01 8.67 -3.53
CA PHE A 3 3.77 8.69 -2.71
C PHE A 3 3.51 10.05 -2.07
N LYS A 4 4.56 10.69 -1.55
CA LYS A 4 4.47 12.05 -0.98
C LYS A 4 3.92 13.05 -1.99
N LYS A 5 4.44 13.03 -3.23
CA LYS A 5 3.99 13.93 -4.30
C LYS A 5 2.55 13.62 -4.71
N ALA A 6 2.25 12.35 -5.01
CA ALA A 6 0.93 11.94 -5.47
C ALA A 6 -0.18 12.26 -4.45
N ILE A 7 0.06 12.06 -3.15
CA ILE A 7 -0.91 12.40 -2.08
C ILE A 7 -1.16 13.91 -2.01
N LEU A 8 -0.13 14.73 -2.19
CA LEU A 8 -0.29 16.18 -2.16
C LEU A 8 -1.06 16.71 -3.39
N GLU A 9 -0.92 16.02 -4.52
CA GLU A 9 -1.57 16.36 -5.80
C GLU A 9 -2.97 15.73 -5.97
N SER A 10 -3.33 14.71 -5.19
CA SER A 10 -4.58 13.97 -5.36
C SER A 10 -5.83 14.65 -4.79
N GLU A 11 -5.65 15.66 -3.94
CA GLU A 11 -6.74 16.28 -3.19
C GLU A 11 -7.08 17.67 -3.68
N THR A 12 -8.36 18.03 -3.49
CA THR A 12 -8.86 19.37 -3.78
C THR A 12 -8.10 20.43 -2.96
N GLU A 13 -8.02 21.66 -3.47
CA GLU A 13 -7.36 22.77 -2.76
C GLU A 13 -8.05 23.14 -1.44
N TRP A 14 -9.23 22.59 -1.17
CA TRP A 14 -10.12 22.92 -0.05
C TRP A 14 -10.36 21.74 0.91
N ALA A 15 -9.41 20.79 1.02
CA ALA A 15 -9.50 19.69 1.97
C ALA A 15 -9.51 20.18 3.43
N HIS A 16 -10.35 19.59 4.27
CA HIS A 16 -10.48 19.97 5.69
C HIS A 16 -9.35 19.37 6.56
N ASN A 17 -8.84 18.21 6.15
CA ASN A 17 -7.78 17.48 6.82
C ASN A 17 -6.42 17.74 6.17
N LYS A 18 -5.34 17.53 6.94
CA LYS A 18 -3.99 17.53 6.38
C LYS A 18 -3.89 16.44 5.31
N LYS A 19 -3.61 16.85 4.06
CA LYS A 19 -3.45 15.95 2.91
C LYS A 19 -2.44 14.83 3.20
N LEU A 20 -1.30 15.16 3.81
CA LEU A 20 -0.26 14.17 4.11
C LEU A 20 0.05 14.15 5.60
N VAL A 21 0.01 12.96 6.17
CA VAL A 21 0.38 12.67 7.55
C VAL A 21 1.65 11.84 7.58
N ASP A 22 2.70 12.38 8.20
CA ASP A 22 3.95 11.66 8.42
C ASP A 22 3.78 10.68 9.60
N LEU A 23 4.04 9.40 9.36
CA LEU A 23 3.87 8.35 10.37
C LEU A 23 5.13 8.10 11.21
N SER A 24 6.27 8.71 10.88
CA SER A 24 7.55 8.48 11.56
C SER A 24 7.54 8.83 13.05
N GLN A 25 6.70 9.78 13.46
CA GLN A 25 6.71 10.30 14.83
C GLN A 25 5.76 9.55 15.77
N LYS A 26 4.56 9.20 15.28
CA LYS A 26 3.46 8.72 16.14
C LYS A 26 2.80 7.44 15.64
N GLY A 27 3.17 6.94 14.47
CA GLY A 27 2.58 5.75 13.85
C GLY A 27 1.11 5.93 13.44
N LEU A 28 0.59 5.01 12.64
CA LEU A 28 -0.74 5.13 12.03
C LEU A 28 -1.88 5.32 13.05
N ARG A 29 -1.90 4.51 14.11
CA ARG A 29 -3.01 4.48 15.10
C ARG A 29 -3.19 5.79 15.88
N ASN A 30 -2.10 6.56 16.06
CA ASN A 30 -2.15 7.83 16.78
C ASN A 30 -2.25 9.03 15.82
N SER A 31 -2.08 8.79 14.53
CA SER A 31 -2.05 9.82 13.48
C SER A 31 -3.37 9.95 12.74
N VAL A 32 -4.18 8.88 12.65
CA VAL A 32 -5.47 8.88 11.96
C VAL A 32 -6.60 8.54 12.94
N PRO A 33 -7.66 9.37 13.06
CA PRO A 33 -8.82 9.08 13.90
C PRO A 33 -9.52 7.78 13.50
N LYS A 34 -10.10 7.09 14.50
CA LYS A 34 -10.91 5.89 14.24
C LYS A 34 -12.18 6.26 13.47
N GLY A 35 -12.59 5.39 12.54
CA GLY A 35 -13.85 5.52 11.81
C GLY A 35 -13.78 6.35 10.53
N LEU A 36 -12.62 6.93 10.20
CA LEU A 36 -12.39 7.61 8.92
C LEU A 36 -11.73 6.67 7.90
N PRO A 37 -12.10 6.71 6.62
CA PRO A 37 -11.38 6.02 5.56
C PRO A 37 -10.01 6.69 5.33
N TYR A 38 -8.99 5.88 5.08
CA TYR A 38 -7.64 6.38 4.87
C TYR A 38 -6.82 5.47 3.94
N LEU A 39 -5.85 6.06 3.27
CA LEU A 39 -4.73 5.38 2.64
C LEU A 39 -3.53 5.41 3.60
N SER A 40 -2.87 4.27 3.79
CA SER A 40 -1.56 4.20 4.45
C SER A 40 -0.55 3.48 3.57
N VAL A 41 0.68 3.99 3.52
CA VAL A 41 1.81 3.36 2.84
C VAL A 41 2.98 3.29 3.81
N ASP A 42 3.66 2.14 3.85
CA ASP A 42 4.88 1.91 4.63
C ASP A 42 6.01 1.42 3.72
N PHE A 43 7.25 1.77 4.06
CA PHE A 43 8.45 1.48 3.25
C PHE A 43 9.31 0.41 3.92
N GLY A 44 8.69 -0.71 4.27
CA GLY A 44 9.34 -1.83 4.97
C GLY A 44 9.62 -1.50 6.43
N LEU A 45 10.90 -1.33 6.79
CA LEU A 45 11.31 -0.97 8.15
C LEU A 45 11.20 0.54 8.42
N GLN A 46 11.04 1.35 7.38
CA GLN A 46 10.85 2.80 7.51
C GLN A 46 9.36 3.11 7.54
N SER A 47 8.97 3.99 8.47
CA SER A 47 7.63 4.56 8.51
C SER A 47 7.32 5.30 7.21
N GLY A 48 6.09 5.17 6.72
CA GLY A 48 5.66 5.93 5.55
C GLY A 48 4.67 7.04 5.88
N PHE A 49 3.59 7.09 5.09
CA PHE A 49 2.64 8.19 5.08
C PHE A 49 1.22 7.67 5.24
N ALA A 50 0.35 8.52 5.78
CA ALA A 50 -1.09 8.33 5.72
C ALA A 50 -1.77 9.53 5.08
N HIS A 51 -2.94 9.28 4.53
CA HIS A 51 -3.83 10.27 3.95
C HIS A 51 -5.27 9.91 4.33
N VAL A 52 -5.97 10.83 5.00
CA VAL A 52 -7.39 10.68 5.31
C VAL A 52 -8.18 10.98 4.04
N ILE A 53 -9.06 10.07 3.64
CA ILE A 53 -9.87 10.19 2.43
C ILE A 53 -11.16 10.93 2.83
N GLU A 54 -11.43 12.08 2.22
CA GLU A 54 -12.66 12.84 2.50
C GLU A 54 -13.83 12.41 1.62
N ASP A 55 -13.56 12.16 0.33
CA ASP A 55 -14.55 11.67 -0.63
C ASP A 55 -14.12 10.34 -1.25
N GLU A 56 -14.71 9.24 -0.76
CA GLU A 56 -14.44 7.89 -1.27
C GLU A 56 -14.91 7.65 -2.72
N LYS A 57 -15.79 8.51 -3.26
CA LYS A 57 -16.26 8.38 -4.64
C LYS A 57 -15.25 8.94 -5.63
N GLU A 58 -14.63 10.06 -5.28
CA GLU A 58 -13.59 10.71 -6.09
C GLU A 58 -12.23 10.04 -5.90
N PHE A 59 -11.96 9.47 -4.72
CA PHE A 59 -10.67 8.84 -4.44
C PHE A 59 -10.52 7.46 -5.11
N PRO A 60 -9.55 7.26 -6.02
CA PRO A 60 -9.41 5.99 -6.73
C PRO A 60 -9.05 4.83 -5.79
N ARG A 61 -9.86 3.76 -5.78
CA ARG A 61 -9.57 2.54 -5.01
C ARG A 61 -8.24 1.87 -5.34
N TYR A 62 -7.68 2.17 -6.52
CA TYR A 62 -6.40 1.65 -7.00
C TYR A 62 -5.25 2.65 -6.87
N PHE A 63 -5.42 3.81 -6.21
CA PHE A 63 -4.44 4.89 -6.13
C PHE A 63 -3.02 4.41 -5.80
N GLY A 64 -2.87 3.57 -4.76
CA GLY A 64 -1.56 3.01 -4.41
C GLY A 64 -0.95 2.11 -5.50
N LYS A 65 -1.78 1.33 -6.20
CA LYS A 65 -1.33 0.48 -7.31
C LYS A 65 -0.92 1.31 -8.52
N GLU A 66 -1.62 2.42 -8.78
CA GLU A 66 -1.29 3.33 -9.86
C GLU A 66 0.08 3.99 -9.65
N ILE A 67 0.37 4.42 -8.42
CA ILE A 67 1.70 4.96 -8.08
C ILE A 67 2.79 3.90 -8.29
N VAL A 68 2.61 2.69 -7.75
CA VAL A 68 3.60 1.60 -7.90
C VAL A 68 3.74 1.16 -9.36
N GLY A 69 2.63 1.05 -10.08
CA GLY A 69 2.60 0.70 -11.50
C GLY A 69 3.34 1.73 -12.36
N GLY A 70 3.11 3.02 -12.10
CA GLY A 70 3.86 4.10 -12.74
C GLY A 70 5.35 4.08 -12.42
N MET A 71 5.75 3.73 -11.20
CA MET A 71 7.18 3.56 -10.86
C MET A 71 7.83 2.39 -11.63
N LEU A 72 7.06 1.34 -11.92
CA LEU A 72 7.54 0.14 -12.59
C LEU A 72 7.31 0.17 -14.12
N ASP A 73 6.85 1.29 -14.67
CA ASP A 73 6.49 1.46 -16.08
C ASP A 73 5.54 0.36 -16.60
N LEU A 74 4.55 0.03 -15.77
CA LEU A 74 3.56 -1.01 -16.05
C LEU A 74 2.32 -0.43 -16.73
N GLU A 75 1.62 -1.26 -17.51
CA GLU A 75 0.42 -0.81 -18.18
C GLU A 75 -0.80 -0.68 -17.24
N PRO A 76 -1.62 0.40 -17.36
CA PRO A 76 -2.76 0.65 -16.48
C PRO A 76 -3.81 -0.46 -16.39
N ARG A 77 -3.91 -1.32 -17.42
CA ARG A 77 -4.79 -2.48 -17.42
C ARG A 77 -4.52 -3.44 -16.26
N LEU A 78 -3.34 -3.41 -15.67
CA LEU A 78 -2.97 -4.28 -14.55
C LEU A 78 -3.62 -3.88 -13.22
N TRP A 79 -3.98 -2.59 -13.03
CA TRP A 79 -4.63 -2.12 -11.80
C TRP A 79 -6.02 -1.52 -11.99
N LYS A 80 -6.36 -0.99 -13.16
CA LYS A 80 -7.70 -0.45 -13.46
C LYS A 80 -8.74 -1.55 -13.69
N LYS A 81 -8.33 -2.70 -14.24
CA LYS A 81 -9.21 -3.84 -14.49
C LYS A 81 -8.50 -5.15 -14.16
N MET A 82 -8.86 -5.76 -13.03
CA MET A 82 -8.27 -7.02 -12.62
C MET A 82 -8.49 -8.07 -13.72
N GLN A 83 -7.39 -8.57 -14.30
CA GLN A 83 -7.45 -9.59 -15.33
C GLN A 83 -7.83 -10.91 -14.67
N HIS A 84 -8.92 -11.52 -15.12
CA HIS A 84 -9.32 -12.83 -14.63
C HIS A 84 -8.25 -13.86 -15.06
N GLN A 85 -7.67 -14.55 -14.09
CA GLN A 85 -6.69 -15.61 -14.32
C GLN A 85 -7.32 -16.95 -13.92
N LYS A 86 -7.06 -18.00 -14.69
CA LYS A 86 -7.52 -19.36 -14.35
C LYS A 86 -6.92 -19.78 -13.00
N PHE A 87 -7.69 -20.54 -12.23
CA PHE A 87 -7.28 -20.98 -10.89
C PHE A 87 -5.94 -21.74 -10.90
N ASP A 88 -5.73 -22.62 -11.88
CA ASP A 88 -4.49 -23.40 -12.00
C ASP A 88 -3.26 -22.51 -12.23
N ASP A 89 -3.40 -21.43 -13.00
CA ASP A 89 -2.31 -20.49 -13.26
C ASP A 89 -1.96 -19.68 -12.01
N GLN A 90 -2.97 -19.28 -11.23
CA GLN A 90 -2.77 -18.62 -9.94
C GLN A 90 -2.06 -19.56 -8.94
N ARG A 91 -2.48 -20.84 -8.89
CA ARG A 91 -1.87 -21.85 -8.00
C ARG A 91 -0.40 -22.09 -8.35
N LYS A 92 -0.05 -22.16 -9.64
CA LYS A 92 1.34 -22.30 -10.11
C LYS A 92 2.20 -21.11 -9.67
N LYS A 93 1.69 -19.88 -9.77
CA LYS A 93 2.40 -18.66 -9.32
C LYS A 93 2.56 -18.58 -7.79
N GLY A 94 1.61 -19.12 -7.04
CA GLY A 94 1.65 -19.12 -5.56
C GLY A 94 2.68 -20.08 -4.98
N SER A 95 3.00 -21.18 -5.66
CA SER A 95 3.92 -22.22 -5.15
C SER A 95 5.32 -21.68 -4.80
N PRO A 96 6.01 -20.91 -5.67
CA PRO A 96 7.28 -20.28 -5.32
C PRO A 96 7.19 -19.33 -4.12
N ILE A 97 6.14 -18.49 -4.06
CA ILE A 97 5.94 -17.52 -2.98
C ILE A 97 5.79 -18.24 -1.65
N ARG A 98 4.98 -19.30 -1.61
CA ARG A 98 4.78 -20.13 -0.40
C ARG A 98 6.11 -20.68 0.11
N ARG A 99 6.95 -21.20 -0.78
CA ARG A 99 8.27 -21.73 -0.42
C ARG A 99 9.15 -20.65 0.21
N VAL A 100 9.22 -19.47 -0.40
CA VAL A 100 10.01 -18.34 0.13
C VAL A 100 9.51 -17.93 1.52
N VAL A 101 8.19 -17.81 1.69
CA VAL A 101 7.59 -17.43 2.98
C VAL A 101 7.88 -18.48 4.06
N GLU A 102 7.80 -19.77 3.73
CA GLU A 102 8.12 -20.87 4.67
C GLU A 102 9.60 -20.84 5.08
N THR A 103 10.52 -20.66 4.13
CA THR A 103 11.96 -20.55 4.45
C THR A 103 12.25 -19.39 5.39
N VAL A 104 11.77 -18.18 5.07
CA VAL A 104 11.98 -16.99 5.91
C VAL A 104 11.40 -17.18 7.32
N ARG A 105 10.25 -17.84 7.44
CA ARG A 105 9.62 -18.13 8.74
C ARG A 105 10.46 -19.10 9.58
N LEU A 106 11.04 -20.13 8.96
CA LEU A 106 11.86 -21.12 9.65
C LEU A 106 13.19 -20.53 10.12
N ASP A 107 13.83 -19.70 9.30
CA ASP A 107 15.10 -19.05 9.65
C ASP A 107 14.91 -18.04 10.79
N GLY A 108 13.83 -17.26 10.77
CA GLY A 108 13.45 -16.38 11.88
C GLY A 108 13.19 -17.15 13.18
N ALA A 109 12.55 -18.32 13.12
CA ALA A 109 12.30 -19.14 14.31
C ALA A 109 13.58 -19.76 14.91
N ARG A 110 14.62 -19.97 14.10
CA ARG A 110 15.93 -20.47 14.58
C ARG A 110 16.72 -19.39 15.30
N GLN A 111 16.70 -18.14 14.83
CA GLN A 111 17.40 -17.02 15.47
C GLN A 111 16.84 -16.64 16.86
N ILE A 112 15.58 -16.96 17.15
CA ILE A 112 14.95 -16.63 18.46
C ILE A 112 15.25 -17.72 19.52
N ARG A 113 15.82 -18.86 19.12
CA ARG A 113 16.11 -20.01 20.00
C ARG A 113 17.61 -20.22 20.28
N ALA A 114 18.47 -19.32 19.82
CA ALA A 114 19.92 -19.36 20.02
C ALA A 114 20.37 -18.28 21.03
#